data_AF-A0A397W1T0-F1
#
_entry.id   AF-A0A397W1T0-F1
#
_cell.length_a   1.000
_cell.length_b   1.000
_cell.length_c   1.000
_cell.angle_alpha   90.00
_cell.angle_beta   90.00
_cell.angle_gamma   90.00
#
_symmetry.space_group_name_H-M   'P 1'
#
loop_
_entity.id
_entity.type
_entity.pdbx_description
1 polymer ?
#
loop_
_entity_poly.entity_id
_entity_poly.type
_entity_poly.pdbx_seq_one_letter_code
_entity_poly.pdbx_strand_id
1 'polypeptide(L)'
;MATIDTFWSTFGAALHITAPKHFGKDDVKSATDFMTKLAKEHWNDNHVVLFIDEFDTLFEAHDEIRSSFPRTIRAIKTAKNYYALLSSVAIGPFSILHLSSERMTSSPFNVKESFRNPNFTLEQVQTVFMEFENEFNLTIDSEIIEDIYNRTNGHAALVCLCGKNINSHLMSKLDENRRLRFSTWLNFVISSMGERIFDYSTFRRMLTSLRKEEFRPAIELLRFAFLGFFDFEPIHSLKERKLAEFLTAEGVLIRDEVDPYNFRMSSIFVDDLIRREVIPVLYKSAPTCAVPRKGNSLDTLKILQMAIQFFDKTIIFNGFTRSFKIAHTLYVDGEKKRQVPRESIYDSELNRVLINWLSFNNGIQVSGQWHLIESHTNEKDEHTYSDIVITTKRQRIVLEILATASESDLNNHFEKVLAYADKLFADDIWIVHFTCEDRYSATHEKLKWPSDNRINVIHCYHNEMLKDVLMNIRYVDSSGVIKYITNQRVELLS
;
A
#
# COMPACT_ATOMS: atom_id res chain seq x y z
N MET A 1 14.76 -24.38 -25.60
CA MET A 1 15.51 -24.18 -24.33
C MET A 1 16.76 -23.40 -24.66
N ALA A 2 16.99 -22.26 -24.00
CA ALA A 2 18.20 -21.47 -24.22
C ALA A 2 19.41 -22.23 -23.66
N THR A 3 20.43 -22.44 -24.49
CA THR A 3 21.74 -22.95 -24.05
C THR A 3 22.62 -21.80 -23.61
N ILE A 4 23.73 -22.09 -22.90
CA ILE A 4 24.74 -21.08 -22.55
C ILE A 4 25.29 -20.34 -23.77
N ASP A 5 25.48 -21.03 -24.89
CA ASP A 5 25.97 -20.46 -26.15
C ASP A 5 24.91 -19.57 -26.79
N THR A 6 23.64 -19.98 -26.73
CA THR A 6 22.51 -19.15 -27.18
C THR A 6 22.41 -17.87 -26.34
N PHE A 7 22.63 -17.95 -25.02
CA PHE A 7 22.65 -16.78 -24.13
C PHE A 7 23.74 -15.80 -24.56
N TRP A 8 25.00 -16.24 -24.64
CA TRP A 8 26.12 -15.36 -24.97
C TRP A 8 26.01 -14.76 -26.37
N SER A 9 25.52 -15.53 -27.35
CA SER A 9 25.27 -15.03 -28.70
C SER A 9 24.17 -13.97 -28.72
N THR A 10 23.08 -14.16 -27.96
CA THR A 10 21.98 -13.19 -27.87
C THR A 10 22.43 -11.93 -27.12
N PHE A 11 23.21 -12.09 -26.05
CA PHE A 11 23.81 -10.99 -25.32
C PHE A 11 24.79 -10.19 -26.19
N GLY A 12 25.64 -10.87 -26.96
CA GLY A 12 26.55 -10.23 -27.93
C GLY A 12 25.80 -9.46 -29.02
N ALA A 13 24.69 -10.00 -29.54
CA ALA A 13 23.83 -9.28 -30.47
C ALA A 13 23.22 -8.02 -29.84
N ALA A 14 22.78 -8.08 -28.58
CA ALA A 14 22.28 -6.92 -27.86
C ALA A 14 23.37 -5.84 -27.70
N LEU A 15 24.60 -6.23 -27.32
CA LEU A 15 25.74 -5.30 -27.23
C LEU A 15 26.08 -4.64 -28.57
N HIS A 16 26.03 -5.41 -29.67
CA HIS A 16 26.22 -4.87 -31.01
C HIS A 16 25.15 -3.84 -31.38
N ILE A 17 23.89 -4.09 -31.02
CA ILE A 17 22.78 -3.16 -31.28
C ILE A 17 22.93 -1.88 -30.46
N THR A 18 23.25 -1.99 -29.16
CA THR A 18 23.32 -0.83 -28.26
C THR A 18 24.62 -0.04 -28.39
N ALA A 19 25.72 -0.70 -28.76
CA ALA A 19 27.05 -0.10 -28.87
C ALA A 19 27.81 -0.59 -30.13
N PRO A 20 27.28 -0.37 -31.35
CA PRO A 20 27.83 -0.93 -32.60
C PRO A 20 29.24 -0.42 -32.94
N LYS A 21 29.64 0.73 -32.38
CA LYS A 21 30.99 1.29 -32.53
C LYS A 21 32.05 0.46 -31.79
N HIS A 22 31.63 -0.27 -30.76
CA HIS A 22 32.52 -1.01 -29.87
C HIS A 22 32.39 -2.51 -30.06
N PHE A 23 31.19 -3.01 -30.37
CA PHE A 23 30.92 -4.43 -30.59
C PHE A 23 30.49 -4.65 -32.03
N GLY A 24 31.25 -5.45 -32.78
CA GLY A 24 30.90 -5.92 -34.11
C GLY A 24 29.84 -7.02 -34.07
N LYS A 25 29.26 -7.31 -35.24
CA LYS A 25 28.37 -8.46 -35.39
C LYS A 25 29.17 -9.72 -35.10
N ASP A 26 28.62 -10.60 -34.26
CA ASP A 26 29.24 -11.89 -33.90
C ASP A 26 30.53 -11.80 -33.05
N ASP A 27 30.90 -10.61 -32.55
CA ASP A 27 32.09 -10.40 -31.70
C ASP A 27 32.05 -11.15 -30.37
N VAL A 28 30.85 -11.45 -29.86
CA VAL A 28 30.63 -12.10 -28.58
C VAL A 28 29.66 -13.26 -28.77
N LYS A 29 30.18 -14.50 -28.73
CA LYS A 29 29.40 -15.74 -28.80
C LYS A 29 29.58 -16.62 -27.56
N SER A 30 30.57 -16.30 -26.75
CA SER A 30 30.91 -17.01 -25.52
C SER A 30 31.39 -16.05 -24.44
N ALA A 31 31.49 -16.55 -23.20
CA ALA A 31 32.13 -15.84 -22.10
C ALA A 31 33.58 -15.42 -22.42
N THR A 32 34.32 -16.25 -23.16
CA THR A 32 35.70 -15.99 -23.54
C THR A 32 35.78 -14.83 -24.52
N ASP A 33 34.93 -14.83 -25.55
CA ASP A 33 34.88 -13.73 -26.53
C ASP A 33 34.55 -12.41 -25.85
N PHE A 34 33.60 -12.42 -24.90
CA PHE A 34 33.26 -11.25 -24.10
C PHE A 34 34.47 -10.71 -23.31
N MET A 35 35.23 -11.60 -22.65
CA MET A 35 36.45 -11.21 -21.93
C MET A 35 37.51 -10.65 -22.90
N THR A 36 37.79 -11.34 -24.00
CA THR A 36 38.76 -10.89 -25.01
C THR A 36 38.40 -9.53 -25.57
N LYS A 37 37.11 -9.32 -25.88
CA LYS A 37 36.62 -8.04 -26.39
C LYS A 37 36.78 -6.90 -25.39
N LEU A 38 36.71 -7.20 -24.10
CA LEU A 38 36.94 -6.25 -23.01
C LEU A 38 38.40 -6.17 -22.55
N ALA A 39 39.35 -6.85 -23.22
CA ALA A 39 40.77 -6.71 -22.89
C ALA A 39 41.23 -5.27 -23.11
N LYS A 40 42.06 -4.76 -22.20
CA LYS A 40 42.44 -3.33 -22.12
C LYS A 40 43.06 -2.79 -23.41
N GLU A 41 43.80 -3.64 -24.11
CA GLU A 41 44.43 -3.37 -25.41
C GLU A 41 43.43 -2.95 -26.50
N HIS A 42 42.20 -3.47 -26.47
CA HIS A 42 41.15 -3.13 -27.45
C HIS A 42 40.47 -1.78 -27.16
N TRP A 43 40.74 -1.18 -26.01
CA TRP A 43 40.05 0.02 -25.52
C TRP A 43 40.96 1.22 -25.31
N ASN A 44 42.24 1.14 -25.70
CA ASN A 44 43.22 2.24 -25.54
C ASN A 44 43.24 2.82 -24.12
N ASP A 45 43.27 1.94 -23.11
CA ASP A 45 43.21 2.29 -21.68
C ASP A 45 41.94 3.03 -21.22
N ASN A 46 40.91 3.17 -22.07
CA ASN A 46 39.61 3.71 -21.65
C ASN A 46 38.89 2.72 -20.74
N HIS A 47 38.17 3.27 -19.76
CA HIS A 47 37.34 2.49 -18.86
C HIS A 47 35.94 2.27 -19.44
N VAL A 48 35.44 1.05 -19.28
CA VAL A 48 34.09 0.64 -19.68
C VAL A 48 33.25 0.44 -18.43
N VAL A 49 32.02 0.98 -18.44
CA VAL A 49 30.99 0.70 -17.44
C VAL A 49 29.81 0.07 -18.14
N LEU A 50 29.40 -1.12 -17.67
CA LEU A 50 28.28 -1.86 -18.22
C LEU A 50 27.05 -1.67 -17.33
N PHE A 51 25.96 -1.13 -17.88
CA PHE A 51 24.66 -1.08 -17.22
C PHE A 51 23.78 -2.19 -17.77
N ILE A 52 23.15 -2.95 -16.86
CA ILE A 52 22.26 -4.05 -17.20
C ILE A 52 20.96 -3.84 -16.45
N ASP A 53 19.93 -3.45 -17.18
CA ASP A 53 18.58 -3.30 -16.63
C ASP A 53 17.84 -4.65 -16.62
N GLU A 54 16.80 -4.74 -15.79
CA GLU A 54 15.97 -5.94 -15.57
C GLU A 54 16.81 -7.21 -15.28
N PHE A 55 17.86 -7.06 -14.46
CA PHE A 55 18.80 -8.14 -14.15
C PHE A 55 18.16 -9.34 -13.43
N ASP A 56 17.00 -9.13 -12.80
CA ASP A 56 16.18 -10.15 -12.17
C ASP A 56 15.61 -11.17 -13.17
N THR A 57 15.46 -10.83 -14.46
CA THR A 57 15.06 -11.79 -15.51
C THR A 57 15.97 -13.01 -15.58
N LEU A 58 17.22 -12.88 -15.10
CA LEU A 58 18.16 -14.00 -14.99
C LEU A 58 17.64 -15.13 -14.07
N PHE A 59 16.72 -14.86 -13.14
CA PHE A 59 16.09 -15.89 -12.30
C PHE A 59 15.31 -16.94 -13.11
N GLU A 60 14.81 -16.57 -14.29
CA GLU A 60 14.08 -17.48 -15.18
C GLU A 60 15.01 -18.38 -16.00
N ALA A 61 16.31 -18.09 -16.01
CA ALA A 61 17.30 -18.83 -16.77
C ALA A 61 17.77 -20.11 -16.05
N HIS A 62 18.22 -21.11 -16.80
CA HIS A 62 18.85 -22.31 -16.25
C HIS A 62 20.10 -21.96 -15.41
N ASP A 63 20.41 -22.79 -14.41
CA ASP A 63 21.50 -22.55 -13.45
C ASP A 63 22.87 -22.33 -14.10
N GLU A 64 23.13 -22.97 -15.23
CA GLU A 64 24.37 -22.78 -15.99
C GLU A 64 24.49 -21.34 -16.54
N ILE A 65 23.38 -20.74 -16.96
CA ILE A 65 23.33 -19.35 -17.42
C ILE A 65 23.42 -18.40 -16.22
N ARG A 66 22.65 -18.66 -15.16
CA ARG A 66 22.67 -17.90 -13.89
C ARG A 66 24.05 -17.83 -13.26
N SER A 67 24.88 -18.86 -13.44
CA SER A 67 26.25 -18.91 -12.93
C SER A 67 27.28 -18.39 -13.92
N SER A 68 27.10 -18.58 -15.23
CA SER A 68 28.08 -18.20 -16.25
C SER A 68 28.37 -16.70 -16.25
N PHE A 69 27.34 -15.86 -16.39
CA PHE A 69 27.53 -14.42 -16.55
C PHE A 69 28.19 -13.78 -15.31
N PRO A 70 27.69 -13.99 -14.07
CA PRO A 70 28.36 -13.47 -12.87
C PRO A 70 29.78 -13.99 -12.68
N ARG A 71 30.06 -15.24 -13.07
CA ARG A 71 31.41 -15.81 -13.01
C ARG A 71 32.37 -15.08 -13.96
N THR A 72 31.94 -14.75 -15.17
CA THR A 72 32.72 -13.98 -16.14
C THR A 72 33.04 -12.58 -15.62
N ILE A 73 32.05 -11.86 -15.09
CA ILE A 73 32.26 -10.54 -14.47
C ILE A 73 33.25 -10.63 -13.30
N ARG A 74 33.16 -11.68 -12.48
CA ARG A 74 34.10 -11.91 -11.37
C ARG A 74 35.52 -12.16 -11.86
N ALA A 75 35.69 -12.97 -12.90
CA ALA A 75 37.00 -13.23 -13.50
C ALA A 75 37.66 -11.93 -13.97
N ILE A 76 36.89 -11.07 -14.64
CA ILE A 76 37.34 -9.74 -15.09
C ILE A 76 37.72 -8.86 -13.88
N LYS A 77 36.87 -8.78 -12.85
CA LYS A 77 37.12 -7.97 -11.64
C LYS A 77 38.39 -8.41 -10.89
N THR A 78 38.64 -9.71 -10.79
CA THR A 78 39.86 -10.24 -10.15
C THR A 78 41.12 -9.91 -10.95
N ALA A 79 41.01 -9.80 -12.27
CA ALA A 79 42.09 -9.48 -13.19
C ALA A 79 42.00 -8.03 -13.73
N LYS A 80 41.51 -7.09 -12.91
CA LYS A 80 41.16 -5.70 -13.32
C LYS A 80 42.23 -4.93 -14.11
N ASN A 81 43.51 -5.26 -13.94
CA ASN A 81 44.60 -4.59 -14.66
C ASN A 81 44.69 -4.98 -16.16
N TYR A 82 44.06 -6.09 -16.54
CA TYR A 82 44.09 -6.65 -17.91
C TYR A 82 42.86 -6.31 -18.74
N TYR A 83 41.80 -5.78 -18.11
CA TYR A 83 40.51 -5.52 -18.76
C TYR A 83 40.12 -4.05 -18.66
N ALA A 84 39.41 -3.57 -19.67
CA ALA A 84 38.85 -2.22 -19.74
C ALA A 84 37.60 -2.06 -18.86
N LEU A 85 36.90 -3.15 -18.53
CA LEU A 85 35.70 -3.12 -17.69
C LEU A 85 36.04 -2.69 -16.27
N LEU A 86 35.68 -1.45 -15.95
CA LEU A 86 35.86 -0.85 -14.64
C LEU A 86 34.76 -1.28 -13.68
N SER A 87 33.51 -1.29 -14.13
CA SER A 87 32.35 -1.64 -13.32
C SER A 87 31.22 -2.26 -14.15
N SER A 88 30.42 -3.10 -13.50
CA SER A 88 29.17 -3.63 -14.01
C SER A 88 28.06 -3.30 -13.02
N VAL A 89 27.09 -2.53 -13.46
CA VAL A 89 25.94 -2.07 -12.67
C VAL A 89 24.73 -2.91 -13.08
N ALA A 90 24.28 -3.77 -12.18
CA ALA A 90 23.04 -4.53 -12.33
C ALA A 90 21.90 -3.75 -11.69
N ILE A 91 20.85 -3.49 -12.47
CA ILE A 91 19.65 -2.77 -12.07
C ILE A 91 18.48 -3.75 -12.09
N GLY A 92 17.63 -3.67 -11.07
CA GLY A 92 16.47 -4.54 -10.93
C GLY A 92 15.79 -4.37 -9.57
N PRO A 93 14.69 -5.09 -9.35
CA PRO A 93 13.95 -5.09 -8.09
C PRO A 93 14.77 -5.72 -6.96
N PHE A 94 14.27 -5.60 -5.73
CA PHE A 94 14.94 -6.08 -4.52
C PHE A 94 15.42 -7.55 -4.60
N SER A 95 14.74 -8.40 -5.39
CA SER A 95 15.09 -9.81 -5.59
C SER A 95 16.52 -10.01 -6.11
N ILE A 96 17.11 -9.07 -6.86
CA ILE A 96 18.47 -9.23 -7.41
C ILE A 96 19.54 -9.42 -6.33
N LEU A 97 19.28 -8.96 -5.10
CA LEU A 97 20.18 -9.16 -3.96
C LEU A 97 20.33 -10.65 -3.62
N HIS A 98 19.28 -11.44 -3.89
CA HIS A 98 19.21 -12.87 -3.63
C HIS A 98 19.63 -13.73 -4.82
N LEU A 99 20.14 -13.14 -5.92
CA LEU A 99 20.80 -13.89 -6.99
C LEU A 99 22.07 -14.55 -6.43
N SER A 100 21.93 -15.78 -5.96
CA SER A 100 23.01 -16.70 -5.61
C SER A 100 22.93 -17.94 -6.51
N SER A 101 24.09 -18.51 -6.81
CA SER A 101 24.22 -19.79 -7.49
C SER A 101 24.10 -20.90 -6.45
N GLU A 102 23.25 -21.90 -6.66
CA GLU A 102 23.15 -23.09 -5.78
C GLU A 102 24.45 -23.90 -5.73
N ARG A 103 25.33 -23.75 -6.73
CA ARG A 103 26.66 -24.35 -6.69
C ARG A 103 27.52 -23.64 -5.63
N MET A 104 27.73 -24.32 -4.50
CA MET A 104 28.51 -23.95 -3.30
C MET A 104 30.01 -23.59 -3.55
N THR A 105 30.44 -23.32 -4.79
CA THR A 105 31.85 -23.07 -5.13
C THR A 105 32.22 -21.59 -5.22
N SER A 106 31.26 -20.66 -5.10
CA SER A 106 31.55 -19.23 -4.99
C SER A 106 31.78 -18.82 -3.54
N SER A 107 32.92 -18.16 -3.27
CA SER A 107 33.24 -17.57 -1.97
C SER A 107 32.05 -16.77 -1.41
N PRO A 108 31.65 -17.01 -0.15
CA PRO A 108 30.58 -16.26 0.51
C PRO A 108 30.96 -14.79 0.79
N PHE A 109 32.23 -14.42 0.60
CA PHE A 109 32.77 -13.07 0.84
C PHE A 109 32.78 -12.18 -0.42
N ASN A 110 31.80 -12.35 -1.31
CA ASN A 110 31.74 -11.52 -2.51
C ASN A 110 31.26 -10.11 -2.13
N VAL A 111 32.13 -9.10 -2.20
CA VAL A 111 31.76 -7.69 -1.98
C VAL A 111 30.85 -7.24 -3.12
N LYS A 112 29.54 -7.39 -2.91
CA LYS A 112 28.48 -6.72 -3.66
C LYS A 112 28.22 -5.40 -2.95
N GLU A 113 28.50 -4.28 -3.62
CA GLU A 113 28.04 -2.96 -3.16
C GLU A 113 26.64 -2.76 -3.76
N SER A 114 25.62 -2.86 -2.92
CA SER A 114 24.24 -2.60 -3.31
C SER A 114 23.90 -1.14 -3.03
N PHE A 115 23.46 -0.43 -4.06
CA PHE A 115 22.91 0.91 -3.94
C PHE A 115 21.39 0.83 -4.14
N ARG A 116 20.64 1.30 -3.15
CA ARG A 116 19.20 1.45 -3.28
C ARG A 116 18.91 2.80 -3.92
N ASN A 117 18.00 2.84 -4.88
CA ASN A 117 17.44 4.11 -5.33
C ASN A 117 16.33 4.52 -4.34
N PRO A 118 16.52 5.57 -3.51
CA PRO A 118 15.52 5.98 -2.55
C PRO A 118 14.30 6.59 -3.25
N ASN A 119 13.17 6.58 -2.55
CA ASN A 119 12.01 7.38 -2.95
C ASN A 119 12.33 8.87 -2.83
N PHE A 120 11.60 9.71 -3.56
CA PHE A 120 11.74 11.15 -3.45
C PHE A 120 11.43 11.64 -2.03
N THR A 121 12.19 12.62 -1.56
CA THR A 121 11.80 13.42 -0.39
C THR A 121 10.65 14.37 -0.75
N LEU A 122 9.96 14.92 0.26
CA LEU A 122 8.93 15.94 0.02
C LEU A 122 9.47 17.13 -0.78
N GLU A 123 10.69 17.59 -0.47
CA GLU A 123 11.37 18.68 -1.20
C GLU A 123 11.61 18.35 -2.67
N GLN A 124 11.98 17.10 -2.97
CA GLN A 124 12.15 16.63 -4.36
C GLN A 124 10.81 16.57 -5.09
N VAL A 125 9.74 16.10 -4.43
CA VAL A 125 8.38 16.12 -5.00
C VAL A 125 7.93 17.56 -5.27
N GLN A 126 8.15 18.48 -4.33
CA GLN A 126 7.88 19.91 -4.50
C GLN A 126 8.66 20.50 -5.68
N THR A 127 9.94 20.14 -5.83
CA THR A 127 10.78 20.60 -6.96
C THR A 127 10.20 20.12 -8.30
N VAL A 128 9.85 18.83 -8.41
CA VAL A 128 9.26 18.27 -9.63
C VAL A 128 7.92 18.94 -9.97
N PHE A 129 7.07 19.20 -8.99
CA PHE A 129 5.81 19.89 -9.23
C PHE A 129 5.97 21.38 -9.53
N MET A 130 6.99 22.05 -8.98
CA MET A 130 7.33 23.42 -9.35
C MET A 130 7.80 23.50 -10.81
N GLU A 131 8.60 22.54 -11.29
CA GLU A 131 8.96 22.45 -12.72
C GLU A 131 7.71 22.26 -13.60
N PHE A 132 6.79 21.40 -13.18
CA PHE A 132 5.52 21.17 -13.85
C PHE A 132 4.62 22.43 -13.88
N GLU A 133 4.49 23.14 -12.77
CA GLU A 133 3.75 24.41 -12.68
C GLU A 133 4.28 25.45 -13.67
N ASN A 134 5.61 25.58 -13.74
CA ASN A 134 6.29 26.50 -14.65
C ASN A 134 6.09 26.12 -16.12
N GLU A 135 6.20 24.83 -16.46
CA GLU A 135 6.02 24.34 -17.84
C GLU A 135 4.59 24.55 -18.35
N PHE A 136 3.58 24.28 -17.51
CA PHE A 136 2.16 24.36 -17.89
C PHE A 136 1.48 25.68 -17.53
N ASN A 137 2.23 26.62 -16.96
CA ASN A 137 1.77 27.93 -16.50
C ASN A 137 0.47 27.82 -15.67
N LEU A 138 0.56 27.12 -14.54
CA LEU A 138 -0.55 26.89 -13.61
C LEU A 138 -0.05 26.97 -12.18
N THR A 139 -0.98 26.99 -11.22
CA THR A 139 -0.66 26.89 -9.80
C THR A 139 -1.36 25.69 -9.18
N ILE A 140 -0.69 24.94 -8.34
CA ILE A 140 -1.19 23.79 -7.60
C ILE A 140 -1.19 24.17 -6.13
N ASP A 141 -2.31 23.94 -5.43
CA ASP A 141 -2.35 24.08 -3.97
C ASP A 141 -1.26 23.22 -3.32
N SER A 142 -0.49 23.77 -2.38
CA SER A 142 0.60 23.03 -1.71
C SER A 142 0.12 21.75 -1.03
N GLU A 143 -1.11 21.77 -0.52
CA GLU A 143 -1.78 20.60 0.08
C GLU A 143 -1.91 19.43 -0.90
N ILE A 144 -2.00 19.69 -2.22
CA ILE A 144 -2.01 18.64 -3.24
C ILE A 144 -0.65 17.98 -3.33
N ILE A 145 0.43 18.76 -3.33
CA ILE A 145 1.80 18.26 -3.45
C ILE A 145 2.15 17.39 -2.23
N GLU A 146 1.76 17.85 -1.04
CA GLU A 146 1.95 17.10 0.20
C GLU A 146 1.09 15.83 0.25
N ASP A 147 -0.18 15.88 -0.17
CA ASP A 147 -1.04 14.69 -0.29
C ASP A 147 -0.47 13.68 -1.29
N ILE A 148 0.08 14.14 -2.42
CA ILE A 148 0.79 13.27 -3.37
C ILE A 148 2.00 12.62 -2.71
N TYR A 149 2.85 13.39 -2.03
CA TYR A 149 4.01 12.82 -1.33
C TYR A 149 3.57 11.76 -0.32
N ASN A 150 2.58 12.05 0.52
CA ASN A 150 2.10 11.12 1.54
C ASN A 150 1.52 9.85 0.93
N ARG A 151 0.60 9.97 -0.03
CA ARG A 151 -0.06 8.81 -0.66
C ARG A 151 0.89 7.91 -1.43
N THR A 152 1.94 8.50 -2.01
CA THR A 152 2.95 7.79 -2.81
C THR A 152 4.17 7.39 -1.99
N ASN A 153 4.33 7.94 -0.80
CA ASN A 153 5.56 7.86 0.00
C ASN A 153 6.80 8.22 -0.84
N GLY A 154 6.67 9.19 -1.73
CA GLY A 154 7.70 9.65 -2.66
C GLY A 154 8.06 8.68 -3.79
N HIS A 155 7.32 7.58 -4.00
CA HIS A 155 7.63 6.62 -5.05
C HIS A 155 7.56 7.28 -6.43
N ALA A 156 8.70 7.42 -7.11
CA ALA A 156 8.84 8.24 -8.31
C ALA A 156 7.82 7.92 -9.41
N ALA A 157 7.54 6.64 -9.68
CA ALA A 157 6.56 6.28 -10.71
C ALA A 157 5.12 6.66 -10.33
N LEU A 158 4.78 6.62 -9.03
CA LEU A 158 3.45 7.02 -8.55
C LEU A 158 3.33 8.55 -8.54
N VAL A 159 4.37 9.27 -8.11
CA VAL A 159 4.45 10.74 -8.15
C VAL A 159 4.25 11.24 -9.58
N CYS A 160 5.01 10.69 -10.54
CA CYS A 160 4.87 11.05 -11.95
C CYS A 160 3.50 10.65 -12.52
N LEU A 161 2.91 9.53 -12.06
CA LEU A 161 1.56 9.14 -12.44
C LEU A 161 0.51 10.15 -11.95
N CYS A 162 0.66 10.72 -10.75
CA CYS A 162 -0.19 11.82 -10.28
C CYS A 162 -0.10 13.03 -11.20
N GLY A 163 1.13 13.48 -11.54
CA GLY A 163 1.35 14.58 -12.50
C GLY A 163 0.71 14.31 -13.87
N LYS A 164 0.88 13.09 -14.41
CA LYS A 164 0.23 12.66 -15.66
C LYS A 164 -1.30 12.76 -15.58
N ASN A 165 -1.90 12.33 -14.48
CA ASN A 165 -3.36 12.39 -14.29
C ASN A 165 -3.86 13.83 -14.13
N ILE A 166 -3.11 14.69 -13.42
CA ILE A 166 -3.40 16.12 -13.34
C ILE A 166 -3.44 16.72 -14.76
N ASN A 167 -2.40 16.46 -15.56
CA ASN A 167 -2.33 16.94 -16.94
C ASN A 167 -3.47 16.41 -17.82
N SER A 168 -3.78 15.12 -17.71
CA SER A 168 -4.73 14.46 -18.62
C SER A 168 -6.19 14.72 -18.26
N HIS A 169 -6.51 15.02 -16.99
CA HIS A 169 -7.89 15.00 -16.50
C HIS A 169 -8.32 16.24 -15.71
N LEU A 170 -7.39 17.03 -15.19
CA LEU A 170 -7.71 18.15 -14.30
C LEU A 170 -7.41 19.52 -14.90
N MET A 171 -6.70 19.59 -16.03
CA MET A 171 -6.43 20.86 -16.73
C MET A 171 -7.70 21.64 -17.10
N SER A 172 -8.79 20.94 -17.44
CA SER A 172 -10.09 21.55 -17.73
C SER A 172 -10.88 21.97 -16.50
N LYS A 173 -10.40 21.66 -15.30
CA LYS A 173 -11.05 21.95 -14.00
C LYS A 173 -10.29 22.99 -13.18
N LEU A 174 -9.28 23.63 -13.77
CA LEU A 174 -8.60 24.75 -13.14
C LEU A 174 -9.56 25.93 -12.98
N ASP A 175 -9.35 26.73 -11.92
CA ASP A 175 -10.13 27.96 -11.74
C ASP A 175 -9.71 29.06 -12.75
N GLU A 176 -10.35 30.23 -12.67
CA GLU A 176 -10.09 31.37 -13.56
C GLU A 176 -8.62 31.84 -13.55
N ASN A 177 -7.90 31.60 -12.45
CA ASN A 177 -6.48 31.92 -12.29
C ASN A 177 -5.57 30.75 -12.69
N ARG A 178 -6.11 29.73 -13.38
CA ARG A 178 -5.43 28.48 -13.71
C ARG A 178 -4.88 27.75 -12.48
N ARG A 179 -5.59 27.84 -11.35
CA ARG A 179 -5.20 27.17 -10.11
C ARG A 179 -5.96 25.86 -9.92
N LEU A 180 -5.24 24.79 -9.59
CA LEU A 180 -5.80 23.50 -9.22
C LEU A 180 -6.08 23.50 -7.71
N ARG A 181 -7.36 23.44 -7.36
CA ARG A 181 -7.81 23.43 -5.96
C ARG A 181 -7.72 22.05 -5.32
N PHE A 182 -7.35 22.00 -4.05
CA PHE A 182 -7.26 20.75 -3.29
C PHE A 182 -8.56 19.93 -3.33
N SER A 183 -9.73 20.57 -3.22
CA SER A 183 -11.03 19.90 -3.31
C SER A 183 -11.27 19.21 -4.67
N THR A 184 -10.73 19.77 -5.76
CA THR A 184 -10.83 19.19 -7.11
C THR A 184 -9.94 17.96 -7.23
N TRP A 185 -8.69 18.06 -6.75
CA TRP A 185 -7.76 16.94 -6.65
C TRP A 185 -8.35 15.80 -5.81
N LEU A 186 -8.87 16.12 -4.64
CA LEU A 186 -9.40 15.15 -3.70
C LEU A 186 -10.58 14.35 -4.27
N ASN A 187 -11.53 15.02 -4.91
CA ASN A 187 -12.64 14.36 -5.58
C ASN A 187 -12.16 13.44 -6.71
N PHE A 188 -11.09 13.82 -7.42
CA PHE A 188 -10.49 12.97 -8.44
C PHE A 188 -9.81 11.73 -7.84
N VAL A 189 -9.07 11.88 -6.74
CA VAL A 189 -8.43 10.76 -6.05
C VAL A 189 -9.46 9.69 -5.67
N ILE A 190 -10.57 10.10 -5.04
CA ILE A 190 -11.62 9.20 -4.58
C ILE A 190 -12.34 8.50 -5.73
N SER A 191 -12.69 9.25 -6.76
CA SER A 191 -13.55 8.74 -7.84
C SER A 191 -12.81 7.95 -8.91
N SER A 192 -11.51 8.24 -9.13
CA SER A 192 -10.83 7.82 -10.36
C SER A 192 -9.41 7.28 -10.15
N MET A 193 -8.68 7.69 -9.11
CA MET A 193 -7.24 7.38 -9.04
C MET A 193 -6.94 5.88 -8.97
N GLY A 194 -7.72 5.10 -8.19
CA GLY A 194 -7.51 3.66 -8.09
C GLY A 194 -7.58 2.94 -9.44
N GLU A 195 -8.55 3.29 -10.30
CA GLU A 195 -8.66 2.73 -11.66
C GLU A 195 -7.46 3.13 -12.54
N ARG A 196 -6.98 4.37 -12.38
CA ARG A 196 -5.82 4.88 -13.15
C ARG A 196 -4.51 4.20 -12.75
N ILE A 197 -4.33 3.90 -11.47
CA ILE A 197 -3.18 3.14 -10.98
C ILE A 197 -3.28 1.69 -11.47
N PHE A 198 -4.47 1.08 -11.36
CA PHE A 198 -4.72 -0.26 -11.88
C PHE A 198 -4.41 -0.39 -13.38
N ASP A 199 -4.67 0.64 -14.18
CA ASP A 199 -4.43 0.62 -15.62
C ASP A 199 -2.94 0.64 -16.02
N TYR A 200 -2.04 0.95 -15.09
CA TYR A 200 -0.61 0.96 -15.35
C TYR A 200 -0.05 -0.47 -15.39
N SER A 201 0.72 -0.79 -16.43
CA SER A 201 1.23 -2.15 -16.69
C SER A 201 2.02 -2.75 -15.53
N THR A 202 2.85 -1.95 -14.86
CA THR A 202 3.64 -2.38 -13.70
C THR A 202 2.75 -2.86 -12.55
N PHE A 203 1.69 -2.11 -12.22
CA PHE A 203 0.76 -2.50 -11.16
C PHE A 203 -0.10 -3.69 -11.56
N ARG A 204 -0.51 -3.81 -12.83
CA ARG A 204 -1.18 -5.02 -13.33
C ARG A 204 -0.33 -6.27 -13.16
N ARG A 205 0.98 -6.17 -13.43
CA ARG A 205 1.92 -7.28 -13.27
C ARG A 205 2.04 -7.68 -11.79
N MET A 206 2.25 -6.71 -10.89
CA MET A 206 2.25 -6.92 -9.44
C MET A 206 0.97 -7.63 -8.98
N LEU A 207 -0.20 -7.11 -9.35
CA LEU A 207 -1.49 -7.71 -8.98
C LEU A 207 -1.66 -9.14 -9.52
N THR A 208 -1.21 -9.41 -10.74
CA THR A 208 -1.24 -10.75 -11.32
C THR A 208 -0.35 -11.72 -10.54
N SER A 209 0.82 -11.26 -10.08
CA SER A 209 1.69 -12.03 -9.19
C SER A 209 1.00 -12.33 -7.86
N LEU A 210 0.55 -11.29 -7.15
CA LEU A 210 -0.06 -11.39 -5.81
C LEU A 210 -1.33 -12.26 -5.76
N ARG A 211 -2.05 -12.42 -6.87
CA ARG A 211 -3.26 -13.25 -6.97
C ARG A 211 -2.98 -14.75 -7.13
N LYS A 212 -1.73 -15.17 -7.32
CA LYS A 212 -1.38 -16.60 -7.47
C LYS A 212 -1.46 -17.32 -6.12
N GLU A 213 -1.99 -18.54 -6.14
CA GLU A 213 -2.19 -19.35 -4.92
C GLU A 213 -0.86 -19.65 -4.19
N GLU A 214 0.25 -19.81 -4.93
CA GLU A 214 1.57 -20.05 -4.36
C GLU A 214 2.06 -18.92 -3.43
N PHE A 215 1.56 -17.70 -3.63
CA PHE A 215 1.93 -16.52 -2.83
C PHE A 215 0.87 -16.18 -1.77
N ARG A 216 -0.15 -17.02 -1.59
CA ARG A 216 -1.17 -16.83 -0.56
C ARG A 216 -0.60 -16.60 0.86
N PRO A 217 0.46 -17.30 1.31
CA PRO A 217 1.06 -17.03 2.61
C PRO A 217 1.63 -15.60 2.74
N ALA A 218 2.11 -15.00 1.67
CA ALA A 218 2.57 -13.61 1.68
C ALA A 218 1.39 -12.64 1.83
N ILE A 219 0.26 -12.92 1.19
CA ILE A 219 -0.95 -12.10 1.34
C ILE A 219 -1.56 -12.24 2.74
N GLU A 220 -1.50 -13.44 3.34
CA GLU A 220 -1.88 -13.63 4.74
C GLU A 220 -1.00 -12.80 5.68
N LEU A 221 0.31 -12.76 5.45
CA LEU A 221 1.23 -11.89 6.20
C LEU A 221 0.82 -10.41 6.09
N LEU A 222 0.47 -9.93 4.89
CA LEU A 222 -0.04 -8.56 4.70
C LEU A 222 -1.27 -8.30 5.57
N ARG A 223 -2.27 -9.19 5.51
CA ARG A 223 -3.52 -9.04 6.28
C ARG A 223 -3.28 -9.01 7.78
N PHE A 224 -2.34 -9.81 8.29
CA PHE A 224 -2.09 -9.90 9.73
C PHE A 224 -1.23 -8.77 10.30
N ALA A 225 -0.41 -8.10 9.48
CA ALA A 225 0.64 -7.22 9.99
C ALA A 225 0.73 -5.84 9.31
N PHE A 226 0.28 -5.68 8.06
CA PHE A 226 0.63 -4.51 7.26
C PHE A 226 -0.55 -3.73 6.66
N LEU A 227 -1.66 -4.38 6.33
CA LEU A 227 -2.76 -3.67 5.65
C LEU A 227 -3.30 -2.52 6.50
N GLY A 228 -3.34 -1.33 5.89
CA GLY A 228 -3.74 -0.07 6.51
C GLY A 228 -2.83 0.44 7.61
N PHE A 229 -1.62 -0.09 7.72
CA PHE A 229 -0.61 0.36 8.65
C PHE A 229 0.68 0.72 7.90
N PHE A 230 1.14 1.95 8.10
CA PHE A 230 2.19 2.54 7.27
C PHE A 230 3.53 2.74 7.97
N ASP A 231 3.61 2.44 9.26
CA ASP A 231 4.86 2.42 10.01
C ASP A 231 5.57 1.08 9.89
N PHE A 232 6.80 1.04 10.39
CA PHE A 232 7.64 -0.15 10.38
C PHE A 232 7.20 -1.19 11.41
N GLU A 233 7.09 -2.44 10.96
CA GLU A 233 6.81 -3.62 11.77
C GLU A 233 7.98 -4.63 11.68
N PRO A 234 8.45 -5.15 12.84
CA PRO A 234 9.51 -6.13 12.88
C PRO A 234 9.01 -7.54 12.51
N ILE A 235 9.76 -8.22 11.64
CA ILE A 235 9.53 -9.62 11.24
C ILE A 235 10.70 -10.51 11.68
N HIS A 236 10.53 -11.15 12.84
CA HIS A 236 11.56 -11.99 13.45
C HIS A 236 11.64 -13.39 12.83
N SER A 237 10.51 -13.96 12.39
CA SER A 237 10.47 -15.30 11.78
C SER A 237 11.21 -15.32 10.45
N LEU A 238 12.16 -16.25 10.29
CA LEU A 238 12.90 -16.41 9.03
C LEU A 238 11.97 -16.76 7.86
N LYS A 239 10.93 -17.57 8.10
CA LYS A 239 9.95 -17.95 7.07
C LYS A 239 9.14 -16.73 6.62
N GLU A 240 8.65 -15.94 7.56
CA GLU A 240 7.88 -14.73 7.25
C GLU A 240 8.74 -13.65 6.62
N ARG A 241 10.02 -13.54 7.02
CA ARG A 241 10.95 -12.59 6.39
C ARG A 241 11.13 -12.87 4.90
N LYS A 242 11.21 -14.14 4.50
CA LYS A 242 11.24 -14.50 3.06
C LYS A 242 9.98 -14.05 2.32
N LEU A 243 8.81 -14.13 2.97
CA LEU A 243 7.56 -13.62 2.42
C LEU A 243 7.57 -12.08 2.32
N ALA A 244 8.07 -11.39 3.35
CA ALA A 244 8.23 -9.94 3.35
C ALA A 244 9.25 -9.46 2.30
N GLU A 245 10.34 -10.20 2.10
CA GLU A 245 11.34 -9.94 1.05
C GLU A 245 10.76 -10.14 -0.35
N PHE A 246 9.92 -11.17 -0.55
CA PHE A 246 9.14 -11.33 -1.79
C PHE A 246 8.21 -10.12 -2.02
N LEU A 247 7.43 -9.72 -1.01
CA LEU A 247 6.56 -8.55 -1.11
C LEU A 247 7.35 -7.25 -1.36
N THR A 248 8.57 -7.16 -0.84
CA THR A 248 9.48 -6.04 -1.11
C THR A 248 9.93 -6.06 -2.58
N ALA A 249 10.22 -7.23 -3.14
CA ALA A 249 10.57 -7.38 -4.56
C ALA A 249 9.40 -7.06 -5.51
N GLU A 250 8.16 -7.35 -5.10
CA GLU A 250 6.95 -6.97 -5.83
C GLU A 250 6.61 -5.47 -5.70
N GLY A 251 7.33 -4.72 -4.86
CA GLY A 251 7.08 -3.29 -4.62
C GLY A 251 5.93 -2.99 -3.64
N VAL A 252 5.47 -4.02 -2.90
CA VAL A 252 4.40 -3.91 -1.91
C VAL A 252 4.92 -3.40 -0.57
N LEU A 253 6.06 -3.91 -0.14
CA LEU A 253 6.71 -3.50 1.11
C LEU A 253 8.01 -2.74 0.84
N ILE A 254 8.42 -1.99 1.85
CA ILE A 254 9.74 -1.37 1.95
C ILE A 254 10.41 -1.93 3.19
N ARG A 255 11.65 -2.40 3.03
CA ARG A 255 12.54 -2.76 4.13
C ARG A 255 13.25 -1.51 4.67
N ASP A 256 13.39 -1.44 5.99
CA ASP A 256 14.23 -0.43 6.65
C ASP A 256 15.71 -0.66 6.29
N GLU A 257 16.44 0.43 6.12
CA GLU A 257 17.87 0.42 5.79
C GLU A 257 18.75 0.18 7.01
N VAL A 258 18.30 0.62 8.18
CA VAL A 258 19.04 0.51 9.44
C VAL A 258 18.76 -0.83 10.09
N ASP A 259 17.47 -1.19 10.21
CA ASP A 259 17.04 -2.44 10.81
C ASP A 259 16.52 -3.43 9.76
N PRO A 260 17.31 -4.44 9.36
CA PRO A 260 16.91 -5.39 8.33
C PRO A 260 15.71 -6.27 8.72
N TYR A 261 15.22 -6.21 9.96
CA TYR A 261 14.04 -6.93 10.40
C TYR A 261 12.75 -6.14 10.22
N ASN A 262 12.84 -4.83 9.96
CA ASN A 262 11.69 -3.94 9.88
C ASN A 262 11.22 -3.74 8.44
N PHE A 263 9.90 -3.83 8.24
CA PHE A 263 9.23 -3.64 6.96
C PHE A 263 8.01 -2.73 7.14
N ARG A 264 7.58 -2.05 6.09
CA ARG A 264 6.32 -1.28 6.07
C ARG A 264 5.68 -1.29 4.70
N MET A 265 4.40 -0.94 4.61
CA MET A 265 3.73 -0.73 3.31
C MET A 265 4.47 0.32 2.47
N SER A 266 4.61 0.05 1.18
CA SER A 266 5.41 0.91 0.30
C SER A 266 4.78 2.27 0.07
N SER A 267 3.45 2.34 0.02
CA SER A 267 2.66 3.57 -0.12
C SER A 267 1.18 3.30 0.17
N ILE A 268 0.40 4.34 0.47
CA ILE A 268 -1.05 4.18 0.66
C ILE A 268 -1.75 3.77 -0.64
N PHE A 269 -1.31 4.28 -1.79
CA PHE A 269 -1.88 3.87 -3.06
C PHE A 269 -1.69 2.38 -3.37
N VAL A 270 -0.57 1.80 -2.97
CA VAL A 270 -0.35 0.35 -3.12
C VAL A 270 -1.23 -0.44 -2.13
N ASP A 271 -1.40 0.06 -0.90
CA ASP A 271 -2.32 -0.54 0.09
C ASP A 271 -3.77 -0.54 -0.41
N ASP A 272 -4.31 0.60 -0.85
CA ASP A 272 -5.68 0.71 -1.40
C ASP A 272 -5.85 -0.22 -2.61
N LEU A 273 -4.87 -0.25 -3.51
CA LEU A 273 -4.91 -1.12 -4.68
C LEU A 273 -4.98 -2.60 -4.28
N ILE A 274 -4.19 -3.05 -3.30
CA ILE A 274 -4.21 -4.44 -2.83
C ILE A 274 -5.53 -4.77 -2.14
N ARG A 275 -6.03 -3.88 -1.29
CA ARG A 275 -7.30 -4.04 -0.57
C ARG A 275 -8.50 -4.10 -1.52
N ARG A 276 -8.43 -3.44 -2.69
CA ARG A 276 -9.48 -3.46 -3.71
C ARG A 276 -9.36 -4.62 -4.69
N GLU A 277 -8.16 -4.93 -5.12
CA GLU A 277 -7.93 -5.80 -6.27
C GLU A 277 -7.41 -7.19 -5.91
N VAL A 278 -6.79 -7.37 -4.74
CA VAL A 278 -6.21 -8.67 -4.34
C VAL A 278 -7.05 -9.32 -3.25
N ILE A 279 -7.29 -8.59 -2.15
CA ILE A 279 -7.95 -9.15 -0.96
C ILE A 279 -9.37 -9.68 -1.27
N PRO A 280 -10.24 -8.96 -2.00
CA PRO A 280 -11.60 -9.44 -2.29
C PRO A 280 -11.59 -10.67 -3.20
N VAL A 281 -10.62 -10.77 -4.12
CA VAL A 281 -10.46 -11.91 -5.03
C VAL A 281 -10.10 -13.18 -4.26
N LEU A 282 -9.22 -13.08 -3.27
CA LEU A 282 -8.73 -14.22 -2.49
C LEU A 282 -9.62 -14.55 -1.28
N TYR A 283 -10.34 -13.56 -0.73
CA TYR A 283 -11.12 -13.67 0.50
C TYR A 283 -12.54 -13.10 0.30
N LYS A 284 -13.40 -13.93 -0.30
CA LYS A 284 -14.72 -13.54 -0.83
C LYS A 284 -15.87 -13.46 0.18
N SER A 285 -15.62 -13.77 1.46
CA SER A 285 -16.69 -13.88 2.46
C SER A 285 -17.39 -12.53 2.65
N ALA A 286 -18.69 -12.47 2.35
CA ALA A 286 -19.52 -11.28 2.46
C ALA A 286 -21.01 -11.67 2.41
N PRO A 287 -21.93 -10.78 2.81
CA PRO A 287 -23.36 -11.02 2.63
C PRO A 287 -23.72 -11.27 1.17
N THR A 288 -24.61 -12.23 0.92
CA THR A 288 -25.12 -12.57 -0.42
C THR A 288 -26.51 -12.02 -0.70
N CYS A 289 -27.15 -11.41 0.30
CA CYS A 289 -28.46 -10.80 0.16
C CYS A 289 -28.38 -9.48 -0.63
N ALA A 290 -29.55 -9.01 -1.07
CA ALA A 290 -29.67 -7.69 -1.68
C ALA A 290 -29.14 -6.59 -0.74
N VAL A 291 -28.47 -5.59 -1.31
CA VAL A 291 -27.93 -4.45 -0.56
C VAL A 291 -29.08 -3.65 0.07
N PRO A 292 -29.10 -3.46 1.41
CA PRO A 292 -30.13 -2.71 2.10
C PRO A 292 -30.24 -1.26 1.60
N ARG A 293 -31.48 -0.81 1.36
CA ARG A 293 -31.79 0.53 0.89
C ARG A 293 -32.94 1.17 1.69
N LYS A 294 -32.86 2.48 1.85
CA LYS A 294 -33.91 3.37 2.36
C LYS A 294 -34.37 4.28 1.22
N GLY A 295 -35.44 3.88 0.53
CA GLY A 295 -35.86 4.54 -0.71
C GLY A 295 -34.77 4.43 -1.78
N ASN A 296 -34.27 5.56 -2.25
CA ASN A 296 -33.21 5.62 -3.28
C ASN A 296 -31.78 5.60 -2.71
N SER A 297 -31.62 5.73 -1.39
CA SER A 297 -30.32 5.78 -0.70
C SER A 297 -30.00 4.43 -0.04
N LEU A 298 -28.73 4.20 0.29
CA LEU A 298 -28.29 3.02 1.04
C LEU A 298 -28.76 3.11 2.49
N ASP A 299 -29.12 1.96 3.07
CA ASP A 299 -29.39 1.86 4.51
C ASP A 299 -28.10 1.52 5.25
N THR A 300 -27.29 2.54 5.52
CA THR A 300 -25.94 2.40 6.09
C THR A 300 -25.94 1.62 7.40
N LEU A 301 -26.93 1.86 8.28
CA LEU A 301 -27.08 1.12 9.53
C LEU A 301 -27.18 -0.39 9.31
N LYS A 302 -28.11 -0.82 8.44
CA LYS A 302 -28.28 -2.24 8.13
C LYS A 302 -27.06 -2.82 7.44
N ILE A 303 -26.44 -2.06 6.54
CA ILE A 303 -25.20 -2.46 5.88
C ILE A 303 -24.10 -2.74 6.91
N LEU A 304 -23.87 -1.83 7.86
CA LEU A 304 -22.84 -2.01 8.90
C LEU A 304 -23.16 -3.19 9.82
N GLN A 305 -24.41 -3.33 10.28
CA GLN A 305 -24.84 -4.46 11.11
C GLN A 305 -24.60 -5.81 10.41
N MET A 306 -24.86 -5.89 9.11
CA MET A 306 -24.68 -7.11 8.33
C MET A 306 -23.21 -7.34 7.99
N ALA A 307 -22.45 -6.30 7.64
CA ALA A 307 -21.05 -6.43 7.26
C ALA A 307 -20.19 -6.96 8.42
N ILE A 308 -20.44 -6.50 9.64
CA ILE A 308 -19.72 -6.95 10.84
C ILE A 308 -19.88 -8.46 11.06
N GLN A 309 -21.03 -9.05 10.70
CA GLN A 309 -21.27 -10.49 10.83
C GLN A 309 -20.30 -11.35 10.01
N PHE A 310 -19.64 -10.79 9.01
CA PHE A 310 -18.73 -11.49 8.08
C PHE A 310 -17.25 -11.20 8.36
N PHE A 311 -16.93 -10.64 9.52
CA PHE A 311 -15.54 -10.43 9.94
C PHE A 311 -14.81 -11.75 10.15
N ASP A 312 -13.57 -11.82 9.65
CA ASP A 312 -12.70 -12.98 9.84
C ASP A 312 -12.19 -13.02 11.29
N LYS A 313 -12.71 -13.97 12.08
CA LYS A 313 -12.38 -14.13 13.50
C LYS A 313 -10.90 -14.33 13.73
N THR A 314 -10.21 -15.04 12.83
CA THR A 314 -8.78 -15.31 12.96
C THR A 314 -7.96 -14.04 12.79
N ILE A 315 -8.39 -13.14 11.89
CA ILE A 315 -7.73 -11.84 11.68
C ILE A 315 -7.88 -10.96 12.91
N ILE A 316 -9.10 -10.82 13.44
CA ILE A 316 -9.34 -10.00 14.63
C ILE A 316 -8.59 -10.56 15.85
N PHE A 317 -8.63 -11.88 16.05
CA PHE A 317 -7.88 -12.55 17.12
C PHE A 317 -6.37 -12.32 17.01
N ASN A 318 -5.80 -12.50 15.82
CA ASN A 318 -4.38 -12.24 15.59
C ASN A 318 -4.02 -10.76 15.79
N GLY A 319 -4.98 -9.84 15.63
CA GLY A 319 -4.81 -8.42 15.92
C GLY A 319 -4.29 -8.14 17.34
N PHE A 320 -4.61 -8.97 18.33
CA PHE A 320 -4.13 -8.79 19.71
C PHE A 320 -2.63 -9.01 19.87
N THR A 321 -2.00 -9.78 18.97
CA THR A 321 -0.58 -10.16 19.09
C THR A 321 0.28 -9.69 17.92
N ARG A 322 -0.31 -9.48 16.73
CA ARG A 322 0.40 -9.16 15.49
C ARG A 322 0.19 -7.75 14.97
N SER A 323 -0.94 -7.11 15.29
CA SER A 323 -1.31 -5.77 14.81
C SER A 323 -2.05 -5.03 15.91
N PHE A 324 -1.33 -4.77 16.99
CA PHE A 324 -1.91 -4.22 18.22
C PHE A 324 -1.45 -2.79 18.47
N LYS A 325 -2.20 -2.10 19.32
CA LYS A 325 -1.74 -0.94 20.08
C LYS A 325 -1.90 -1.20 21.57
N ILE A 326 -1.31 -0.35 22.40
CA ILE A 326 -1.41 -0.47 23.86
C ILE A 326 -2.51 0.44 24.38
N ALA A 327 -3.53 -0.15 24.99
CA ALA A 327 -4.56 0.59 25.73
C ALA A 327 -4.00 1.06 27.08
N HIS A 328 -3.34 2.23 27.10
CA HIS A 328 -2.60 2.69 28.28
C HIS A 328 -3.47 3.04 29.48
N THR A 329 -4.60 3.71 29.25
CA THR A 329 -5.44 4.30 30.31
C THR A 329 -6.71 3.50 30.59
N LEU A 330 -7.15 2.70 29.63
CA LEU A 330 -8.39 1.91 29.65
C LEU A 330 -8.15 0.52 30.24
N TYR A 331 -9.18 -0.03 30.88
CA TYR A 331 -9.17 -1.40 31.39
C TYR A 331 -9.69 -2.38 30.33
N VAL A 332 -8.94 -3.44 30.11
CA VAL A 332 -9.28 -4.55 29.21
C VAL A 332 -8.94 -5.84 29.95
N ASP A 333 -9.92 -6.73 30.11
CA ASP A 333 -9.79 -7.97 30.89
C ASP A 333 -9.29 -7.73 32.33
N GLY A 334 -9.69 -6.61 32.94
CA GLY A 334 -9.34 -6.21 34.30
C GLY A 334 -7.99 -5.50 34.45
N GLU A 335 -7.23 -5.32 33.36
CA GLU A 335 -5.88 -4.75 33.39
C GLU A 335 -5.74 -3.52 32.48
N LYS A 336 -4.84 -2.60 32.84
CA LYS A 336 -4.40 -1.50 31.96
C LYS A 336 -3.15 -1.89 31.19
N LYS A 337 -2.82 -1.13 30.15
CA LYS A 337 -1.64 -1.35 29.28
C LYS A 337 -1.68 -2.69 28.55
N ARG A 338 -2.88 -3.15 28.23
CA ARG A 338 -3.12 -4.37 27.47
C ARG A 338 -2.97 -4.10 25.98
N GLN A 339 -2.55 -5.13 25.25
CA GLN A 339 -2.55 -5.14 23.80
C GLN A 339 -3.99 -5.31 23.31
N VAL A 340 -4.40 -4.47 22.36
CA VAL A 340 -5.70 -4.55 21.70
C VAL A 340 -5.50 -4.36 20.19
N PRO A 341 -6.34 -4.95 19.33
CA PRO A 341 -6.22 -4.74 17.90
C PRO A 341 -6.31 -3.25 17.58
N ARG A 342 -5.45 -2.79 16.68
CA ARG A 342 -5.49 -1.41 16.18
C ARG A 342 -6.57 -1.21 15.12
N GLU A 343 -6.87 0.04 14.83
CA GLU A 343 -7.88 0.50 13.86
C GLU A 343 -7.77 -0.20 12.51
N SER A 344 -6.54 -0.33 11.99
CA SER A 344 -6.28 -0.87 10.64
C SER A 344 -6.80 -2.29 10.43
N ILE A 345 -6.96 -3.07 11.51
CA ILE A 345 -7.51 -4.43 11.45
C ILE A 345 -9.02 -4.40 11.17
N TYR A 346 -9.77 -3.56 11.88
CA TYR A 346 -11.20 -3.42 11.69
C TYR A 346 -11.52 -2.73 10.35
N ASP A 347 -10.73 -1.72 10.00
CA ASP A 347 -10.80 -1.04 8.70
C ASP A 347 -10.59 -2.03 7.54
N SER A 348 -9.50 -2.79 7.56
CA SER A 348 -9.21 -3.79 6.51
C SER A 348 -10.34 -4.80 6.34
N GLU A 349 -10.88 -5.32 7.44
CA GLU A 349 -11.93 -6.34 7.39
C GLU A 349 -13.28 -5.76 6.96
N LEU A 350 -13.64 -4.57 7.45
CA LEU A 350 -14.85 -3.89 7.00
C LEU A 350 -14.76 -3.56 5.50
N ASN A 351 -13.63 -3.01 5.06
CA ASN A 351 -13.38 -2.68 3.66
C ASN A 351 -13.48 -3.93 2.75
N ARG A 352 -12.85 -5.04 3.15
CA ARG A 352 -12.97 -6.33 2.43
C ARG A 352 -14.42 -6.77 2.26
N VAL A 353 -15.22 -6.75 3.33
CA VAL A 353 -16.62 -7.17 3.29
C VAL A 353 -17.45 -6.23 2.41
N LEU A 354 -17.26 -4.91 2.58
CA LEU A 354 -18.00 -3.90 1.81
C LEU A 354 -17.66 -3.96 0.32
N ILE A 355 -16.40 -4.16 -0.08
CA ILE A 355 -16.04 -4.30 -1.49
C ILE A 355 -16.64 -5.58 -2.07
N ASN A 356 -16.51 -6.71 -1.37
CA ASN A 356 -17.09 -7.98 -1.80
C ASN A 356 -18.63 -7.97 -1.86
N TRP A 357 -19.31 -7.03 -1.21
CA TRP A 357 -20.76 -6.98 -1.20
C TRP A 357 -21.33 -5.88 -2.08
N LEU A 358 -20.80 -4.67 -1.94
CA LEU A 358 -21.37 -3.47 -2.54
C LEU A 358 -20.85 -3.27 -3.96
N SER A 359 -19.57 -3.52 -4.23
CA SER A 359 -18.95 -3.22 -5.54
C SER A 359 -19.47 -4.09 -6.68
N PHE A 360 -20.12 -5.23 -6.39
CA PHE A 360 -20.83 -6.03 -7.40
C PHE A 360 -22.13 -5.38 -7.90
N ASN A 361 -22.66 -4.38 -7.20
CA ASN A 361 -23.83 -3.64 -7.63
C ASN A 361 -23.41 -2.43 -8.47
N ASN A 362 -23.77 -2.44 -9.75
CA ASN A 362 -23.44 -1.39 -10.71
C ASN A 362 -23.70 0.01 -10.11
N GLY A 363 -22.63 0.81 -9.97
CA GLY A 363 -22.70 2.20 -9.55
C GLY A 363 -22.54 2.48 -8.05
N ILE A 364 -22.06 1.51 -7.26
CA ILE A 364 -21.53 1.76 -5.91
C ILE A 364 -20.01 1.59 -5.93
N GLN A 365 -19.28 2.59 -5.44
CA GLN A 365 -17.84 2.56 -5.26
C GLN A 365 -17.52 2.58 -3.77
N VAL A 366 -16.57 1.75 -3.34
CA VAL A 366 -16.01 1.76 -1.98
C VAL A 366 -14.52 2.04 -2.11
N SER A 367 -14.04 3.07 -1.42
CA SER A 367 -12.62 3.45 -1.39
C SER A 367 -12.11 3.44 0.05
N GLY A 368 -10.93 2.87 0.27
CA GLY A 368 -10.23 2.92 1.55
C GLY A 368 -9.36 4.17 1.67
N GLN A 369 -9.29 4.69 2.88
CA GLN A 369 -8.37 5.71 3.39
C GLN A 369 -8.29 7.07 2.67
N TRP A 370 -8.57 8.10 3.45
CA TRP A 370 -8.52 9.48 3.08
C TRP A 370 -7.59 10.24 4.03
N HIS A 371 -6.47 10.76 3.53
CA HIS A 371 -5.56 11.56 4.35
C HIS A 371 -6.01 13.01 4.46
N LEU A 372 -5.86 13.56 5.65
CA LEU A 372 -5.51 14.95 5.82
C LEU A 372 -4.17 15.08 6.52
N ILE A 373 -3.50 16.16 6.15
CA ILE A 373 -2.40 16.74 6.89
C ILE A 373 -3.03 17.83 7.76
N GLU A 374 -2.99 17.65 9.07
CA GLU A 374 -3.18 18.77 9.98
C GLU A 374 -1.80 19.37 10.23
N SER A 375 -1.48 20.44 9.48
CA SER A 375 -0.24 21.19 9.69
C SER A 375 -0.36 21.96 11.02
N HIS A 376 0.32 21.50 12.06
CA HIS A 376 0.45 22.26 13.29
C HIS A 376 1.73 23.09 13.24
N THR A 377 1.61 24.42 13.33
CA THR A 377 2.78 25.28 13.48
C THR A 377 3.50 24.93 14.79
N ASN A 378 4.63 24.21 14.68
CA ASN A 378 5.56 23.78 15.76
C ASN A 378 5.33 22.39 16.40
N GLU A 379 4.48 21.53 15.85
CA GLU A 379 4.40 20.12 16.24
C GLU A 379 4.60 19.21 15.02
N LYS A 380 4.93 17.93 15.25
CA LYS A 380 5.05 16.93 14.19
C LYS A 380 3.66 16.78 13.56
N ASP A 381 3.54 16.88 12.24
CA ASP A 381 2.25 16.81 11.53
C ASP A 381 1.42 15.61 12.04
N GLU A 382 0.21 15.88 12.53
CA GLU A 382 -0.71 14.82 12.92
C GLU A 382 -1.44 14.36 11.65
N HIS A 383 -1.01 13.22 11.12
CA HIS A 383 -1.69 12.58 10.01
C HIS A 383 -3.01 12.01 10.49
N THR A 384 -4.11 12.53 9.98
CA THR A 384 -5.44 12.01 10.27
C THR A 384 -6.05 11.36 9.04
N TYR A 385 -6.82 10.30 9.27
CA TYR A 385 -7.33 9.42 8.22
C TYR A 385 -8.84 9.31 8.39
N SER A 386 -9.61 9.46 7.31
CA SER A 386 -10.95 8.84 7.26
C SER A 386 -10.84 7.47 6.61
N ASP A 387 -11.43 6.47 7.24
CA ASP A 387 -11.11 5.08 6.91
C ASP A 387 -11.81 4.58 5.64
N ILE A 388 -13.10 4.87 5.45
CA ILE A 388 -13.86 4.35 4.30
C ILE A 388 -14.85 5.37 3.76
N VAL A 389 -14.86 5.54 2.43
CA VAL A 389 -15.87 6.34 1.71
C VAL A 389 -16.65 5.45 0.75
N ILE A 390 -17.98 5.52 0.82
CA ILE A 390 -18.89 4.82 -0.11
C ILE A 390 -19.58 5.86 -0.98
N THR A 391 -19.40 5.77 -2.29
CA THR A 391 -19.99 6.72 -3.25
C THR A 391 -20.98 6.00 -4.16
N THR A 392 -22.15 6.59 -4.31
CA THR A 392 -23.15 6.25 -5.33
C THR A 392 -23.46 7.49 -6.18
N LYS A 393 -24.31 7.35 -7.21
CA LYS A 393 -24.75 8.51 -8.02
C LYS A 393 -25.48 9.61 -7.23
N ARG A 394 -26.01 9.31 -6.04
CA ARG A 394 -26.91 10.20 -5.28
C ARG A 394 -26.56 10.34 -3.80
N GLN A 395 -25.55 9.62 -3.34
CA GLN A 395 -25.21 9.55 -1.93
C GLN A 395 -23.72 9.30 -1.78
N ARG A 396 -23.10 10.03 -0.86
CA ARG A 396 -21.75 9.79 -0.37
C ARG A 396 -21.79 9.57 1.13
N ILE A 397 -21.17 8.49 1.59
CA ILE A 397 -21.13 8.06 2.97
C ILE A 397 -19.68 8.08 3.44
N VAL A 398 -19.43 8.64 4.61
CA VAL A 398 -18.12 8.66 5.27
C VAL A 398 -18.19 7.81 6.53
N LEU A 399 -17.26 6.86 6.66
CA LEU A 399 -17.10 6.01 7.84
C LEU A 399 -15.74 6.29 8.48
N GLU A 400 -15.76 6.65 9.76
CA GLU A 400 -14.61 6.77 10.64
C GLU A 400 -14.56 5.57 11.59
N ILE A 401 -13.41 4.92 11.74
CA ILE A 401 -13.23 3.68 12.49
C ILE A 401 -12.26 3.94 13.64
N LEU A 402 -12.69 3.56 14.84
CA LEU A 402 -11.85 3.64 16.04
C LEU A 402 -11.73 2.28 16.70
N ALA A 403 -10.59 2.03 17.34
CA ALA A 403 -10.33 0.81 18.10
C ALA A 403 -9.99 1.11 19.56
N THR A 404 -10.79 0.63 20.51
CA THR A 404 -10.59 0.80 21.97
C THR A 404 -10.10 2.20 22.32
N ALA A 405 -10.87 3.19 21.88
CA ALA A 405 -10.54 4.61 21.99
C ALA A 405 -11.03 5.18 23.33
N SER A 406 -10.26 6.12 23.89
CA SER A 406 -10.67 6.83 25.09
C SER A 406 -11.75 7.87 24.79
N GLU A 407 -12.34 8.44 25.83
CA GLU A 407 -13.34 9.51 25.67
C GLU A 407 -12.77 10.74 24.95
N SER A 408 -11.53 11.14 25.26
CA SER A 408 -10.88 12.26 24.56
C SER A 408 -10.64 11.95 23.09
N ASP A 409 -10.27 10.70 22.77
CA ASP A 409 -10.05 10.27 21.39
C ASP A 409 -11.37 10.33 20.61
N LEU A 410 -12.46 9.77 21.16
CA LEU A 410 -13.78 9.81 20.52
C LEU A 410 -14.26 11.24 20.26
N ASN A 411 -14.10 12.14 21.23
CA ASN A 411 -14.48 13.55 21.05
C ASN A 411 -13.68 14.22 19.94
N ASN A 412 -12.36 13.98 19.87
CA ASN A 412 -11.52 14.50 18.81
C ASN A 412 -11.98 13.99 17.43
N HIS A 413 -12.27 12.69 17.31
CA HIS A 413 -12.72 12.11 16.05
C HIS A 413 -14.13 12.56 15.64
N PHE A 414 -15.02 12.89 16.59
CA PHE A 414 -16.31 13.51 16.27
C PHE A 414 -16.16 14.87 15.58
N GLU A 415 -15.18 15.68 15.99
CA GLU A 415 -14.91 16.97 15.34
C GLU A 415 -14.23 16.76 13.97
N LYS A 416 -13.23 15.86 13.92
CA LYS A 416 -12.46 15.56 12.71
C LYS A 416 -13.36 15.03 11.58
N VAL A 417 -14.23 14.06 11.85
CA VAL A 417 -15.08 13.45 10.82
C VAL A 417 -16.01 14.46 10.13
N LEU A 418 -16.43 15.52 10.83
CA LEU A 418 -17.27 16.58 10.25
C LEU A 418 -16.50 17.40 9.21
N ALA A 419 -15.25 17.76 9.51
CA ALA A 419 -14.40 18.48 8.55
C ALA A 419 -14.22 17.67 7.26
N TYR A 420 -14.24 16.34 7.37
CA TYR A 420 -14.02 15.41 6.27
C TYR A 420 -15.28 15.31 5.43
N ALA A 421 -16.40 15.09 6.11
CA ALA A 421 -17.72 15.06 5.50
C ALA A 421 -18.02 16.35 4.73
N ASP A 422 -17.68 17.52 5.27
CA ASP A 422 -17.91 18.81 4.61
C ASP A 422 -17.07 18.95 3.33
N LYS A 423 -15.77 18.60 3.37
CA LYS A 423 -14.88 18.60 2.19
C LYS A 423 -15.35 17.62 1.11
N LEU A 424 -15.93 16.51 1.53
CA LEU A 424 -16.43 15.46 0.66
C LEU A 424 -17.89 15.68 0.24
N PHE A 425 -18.60 16.67 0.78
CA PHE A 425 -20.05 16.81 0.59
C PHE A 425 -20.79 15.49 0.90
N ALA A 426 -20.46 14.88 2.04
CA ALA A 426 -21.04 13.61 2.47
C ALA A 426 -22.49 13.80 2.93
N ASP A 427 -23.35 12.89 2.53
CA ASP A 427 -24.77 12.86 2.89
C ASP A 427 -25.03 12.10 4.20
N ASP A 428 -24.12 11.20 4.57
CA ASP A 428 -24.27 10.34 5.74
C ASP A 428 -22.91 10.09 6.40
N ILE A 429 -22.83 10.30 7.72
CA ILE A 429 -21.58 10.36 8.49
C ILE A 429 -21.67 9.38 9.64
N TRP A 430 -20.72 8.45 9.73
CA TRP A 430 -20.72 7.41 10.75
C TRP A 430 -19.37 7.30 11.46
N ILE A 431 -19.41 7.20 12.78
CA ILE A 431 -18.32 6.65 13.59
C ILE A 431 -18.64 5.19 13.93
N VAL A 432 -17.70 4.29 13.65
CA VAL A 432 -17.75 2.86 13.96
C VAL A 432 -16.63 2.54 14.95
N HIS A 433 -16.97 2.55 16.23
CA HIS A 433 -16.02 2.31 17.32
C HIS A 433 -16.07 0.85 17.76
N PHE A 434 -15.02 0.08 17.46
CA PHE A 434 -14.81 -1.26 18.01
C PHE A 434 -14.03 -1.15 19.31
N THR A 435 -14.45 -1.81 20.39
CA THR A 435 -13.78 -1.68 21.68
C THR A 435 -13.73 -2.98 22.47
N CYS A 436 -12.58 -3.21 23.09
CA CYS A 436 -12.36 -4.26 24.06
C CYS A 436 -12.47 -3.75 25.49
N GLU A 437 -12.85 -2.47 25.71
CA GLU A 437 -12.88 -1.88 27.05
C GLU A 437 -13.91 -2.60 27.95
N ASP A 438 -13.47 -2.93 29.17
CA ASP A 438 -14.31 -3.59 30.16
C ASP A 438 -15.60 -2.83 30.43
N ARG A 439 -16.71 -3.57 30.43
CA ARG A 439 -18.04 -3.08 30.79
C ARG A 439 -18.53 -1.93 29.91
N TYR A 440 -17.95 -1.72 28.71
CA TYR A 440 -18.32 -0.62 27.82
C TYR A 440 -19.80 -0.63 27.44
N SER A 441 -20.37 -1.82 27.20
CA SER A 441 -21.78 -2.02 26.88
C SER A 441 -22.70 -2.13 28.11
N ALA A 442 -22.15 -2.27 29.32
CA ALA A 442 -22.92 -2.58 30.52
C ALA A 442 -23.54 -1.36 31.20
N THR A 443 -22.96 -0.16 31.03
CA THR A 443 -23.49 1.09 31.62
C THR A 443 -23.65 2.16 30.55
N HIS A 444 -24.82 2.82 30.54
CA HIS A 444 -25.09 3.93 29.62
C HIS A 444 -24.10 5.10 29.79
N GLU A 445 -23.47 5.21 30.97
CA GLU A 445 -22.51 6.26 31.31
C GLU A 445 -21.19 6.18 30.52
N LYS A 446 -20.79 4.98 30.05
CA LYS A 446 -19.58 4.81 29.25
C LYS A 446 -19.77 5.07 27.76
N LEU A 447 -21.01 4.98 27.26
CA LEU A 447 -21.32 5.25 25.85
C LEU A 447 -21.18 6.75 25.58
N LYS A 448 -20.34 7.11 24.61
CA LYS A 448 -20.08 8.50 24.26
C LYS A 448 -20.74 8.83 22.94
N TRP A 449 -21.72 9.71 23.02
CA TRP A 449 -22.50 10.17 21.89
C TRP A 449 -22.07 11.59 21.51
N PRO A 450 -21.99 11.90 20.21
CA PRO A 450 -21.61 13.23 19.76
C PRO A 450 -22.74 14.23 20.04
N SER A 451 -22.34 15.49 20.24
CA SER A 451 -23.27 16.62 20.37
C SER A 451 -23.90 17.00 19.01
N ASP A 452 -23.16 16.85 17.91
CA ASP A 452 -23.68 17.08 16.56
C ASP A 452 -24.64 15.94 16.15
N ASN A 453 -25.80 16.33 15.60
CA ASN A 453 -26.84 15.41 15.17
C ASN A 453 -26.58 14.84 13.77
N ARG A 454 -25.64 15.39 13.00
CA ARG A 454 -25.22 14.85 11.70
C ARG A 454 -24.45 13.54 11.83
N ILE A 455 -23.83 13.29 12.98
CA ILE A 455 -22.96 12.13 13.21
C ILE A 455 -23.78 10.96 13.76
N ASN A 456 -23.82 9.86 13.01
CA ASN A 456 -24.32 8.59 13.50
C ASN A 456 -23.18 7.80 14.15
N VAL A 457 -23.47 6.98 15.17
CA VAL A 457 -22.44 6.23 15.91
C VAL A 457 -22.88 4.80 16.15
N ILE A 458 -21.95 3.88 15.91
CA ILE A 458 -22.02 2.49 16.32
C ILE A 458 -20.85 2.22 17.28
N HIS A 459 -21.18 1.74 18.47
CA HIS A 459 -20.22 1.16 19.40
C HIS A 459 -20.35 -0.36 19.39
N CYS A 460 -19.29 -1.07 19.02
CA CYS A 460 -19.18 -2.52 18.98
C CYS A 460 -18.23 -2.99 20.08
N TYR A 461 -18.78 -3.46 21.19
CA TYR A 461 -17.98 -4.16 22.19
C TYR A 461 -17.75 -5.60 21.76
N HIS A 462 -16.55 -6.15 21.98
CA HIS A 462 -16.28 -7.58 21.85
C HIS A 462 -15.17 -8.07 22.77
N ASN A 463 -15.13 -9.38 23.00
CA ASN A 463 -14.01 -10.08 23.62
C ASN A 463 -12.94 -10.48 22.58
N GLU A 464 -11.80 -10.98 23.06
CA GLU A 464 -10.66 -11.42 22.23
C GLU A 464 -11.06 -12.43 21.13
N MET A 465 -11.98 -13.34 21.46
CA MET A 465 -12.45 -14.39 20.55
C MET A 465 -13.56 -13.93 19.59
N LEU A 466 -14.00 -12.67 19.70
CA LEU A 466 -15.08 -12.07 18.90
C LEU A 466 -16.39 -12.89 18.98
N LYS A 467 -16.64 -13.54 20.13
CA LYS A 467 -17.82 -14.40 20.36
C LYS A 467 -19.02 -13.61 20.88
N ASP A 468 -18.77 -12.52 21.59
CA ASP A 468 -19.80 -11.73 22.26
C ASP A 468 -19.77 -10.29 21.75
N VAL A 469 -20.18 -10.11 20.49
CA VAL A 469 -20.28 -8.78 19.88
C VAL A 469 -21.59 -8.12 20.32
N LEU A 470 -21.47 -6.99 21.02
CA LEU A 470 -22.59 -6.17 21.48
C LEU A 470 -22.54 -4.79 20.83
N MET A 471 -23.61 -4.43 20.13
CA MET A 471 -23.76 -3.14 19.47
C MET A 471 -24.65 -2.19 20.27
N ASN A 472 -24.20 -0.96 20.41
CA ASN A 472 -24.99 0.19 20.84
C ASN A 472 -24.92 1.26 19.75
N ILE A 473 -26.07 1.82 19.38
CA ILE A 473 -26.21 2.60 18.15
C ILE A 473 -26.99 3.87 18.47
N ARG A 474 -26.49 5.02 17.98
CA ARG A 474 -27.22 6.28 17.87
C ARG A 474 -27.29 6.65 16.39
N TYR A 475 -28.48 6.89 15.87
CA TYR A 475 -28.63 7.34 14.49
C TYR A 475 -29.83 8.27 14.30
N VAL A 476 -29.81 9.07 13.25
CA VAL A 476 -30.95 9.90 12.83
C VAL A 476 -31.83 9.12 11.86
N ASP A 477 -33.12 8.99 12.18
CA ASP A 477 -34.09 8.31 11.31
C ASP A 477 -34.58 9.21 10.16
N SER A 478 -35.42 8.65 9.28
CA SER A 478 -35.96 9.38 8.12
C SER A 478 -36.84 10.58 8.48
N SER A 479 -37.27 10.71 9.75
CA SER A 479 -38.03 11.85 10.25
C SER A 479 -37.15 12.94 10.85
N GLY A 480 -35.82 12.75 10.87
CA GLY A 480 -34.87 13.66 11.49
C GLY A 480 -34.77 13.48 13.01
N VAL A 481 -35.33 12.39 13.55
CA VAL A 481 -35.34 12.12 15.00
C VAL A 481 -34.19 11.18 15.37
N ILE A 482 -33.47 11.53 16.42
CA ILE A 482 -32.40 10.68 16.98
C ILE A 482 -33.03 9.44 17.64
N LYS A 483 -32.54 8.27 17.25
CA LYS A 483 -32.93 6.96 17.79
C LYS A 483 -31.74 6.24 18.38
N TYR A 484 -32.03 5.38 19.34
CA TYR A 484 -31.04 4.54 20.02
C TYR A 484 -31.42 3.07 19.91
N ILE A 485 -30.43 2.22 19.68
CA ILE A 485 -30.54 0.76 19.82
C ILE A 485 -29.46 0.34 20.81
N THR A 486 -29.84 -0.37 21.87
CA THR A 486 -28.91 -0.75 22.94
C THR A 486 -28.80 -2.26 23.07
N ASN A 487 -27.59 -2.72 23.38
CA ASN A 487 -27.26 -4.13 23.65
C ASN A 487 -27.76 -5.12 22.59
N GLN A 488 -27.71 -4.72 21.31
CA GLN A 488 -28.00 -5.62 20.22
C GLN A 488 -26.86 -6.62 20.07
N ARG A 489 -27.16 -7.91 20.23
CA ARG A 489 -26.19 -8.97 19.98
C ARG A 489 -26.01 -9.18 18.48
N VAL A 490 -24.75 -9.28 18.04
CA VAL A 490 -24.40 -9.66 16.68
C VAL A 490 -23.74 -11.03 16.69
N GLU A 491 -24.31 -11.95 15.93
CA GLU A 491 -23.73 -13.27 15.73
C GLU A 491 -22.84 -13.24 14.48
N LEU A 492 -21.57 -13.56 14.66
CA LEU A 492 -20.66 -13.71 13.54
C LEU A 492 -20.88 -15.04 12.81
N LEU A 493 -21.07 -14.93 11.50
CA LEU A 493 -21.16 -16.06 10.60
C LEU A 493 -19.74 -16.60 10.34
N SER A 494 -19.61 -17.92 10.46
CA SER A 494 -18.33 -18.65 10.52
C SER A 494 -17.43 -18.43 9.32
#